data_AF-A0A4R2TZD0-F1
#
_entry.id   AF-A0A4R2TZD0-F1
#
_cell.length_a   1.000
_cell.length_b   1.000
_cell.length_c   1.000
_cell.angle_alpha   90.00
_cell.angle_beta   90.00
_cell.angle_gamma   90.00
#
_symmetry.space_group_name_H-M   'P 1'
#
loop_
_entity.id
_entity.type
_entity.pdbx_description
1 polymer ?
#
loop_
_entity_poly.entity_id
_entity_poly.type
_entity_poly.pdbx_seq_one_letter_code
_entity_poly.pdbx_strand_id
1 'polypeptide(L)'
;MSSEPISEPDPTGLVIYVGQDRAGHWLVQDSRRSLEGRFISYGAAMRYAQAERDIYHASVEIADLPLTPLVSFAPVGRDERALPRAA
;
A
#
# COMPACT_ATOMS: atom_id res chain seq x y z
N MET A 1 11.86 -44.28 -6.71
CA MET A 1 11.66 -43.56 -5.41
C MET A 1 12.94 -42.78 -5.19
N SER A 2 12.97 -41.46 -5.11
CA SER A 2 11.98 -40.50 -4.62
C SER A 2 12.05 -39.22 -5.45
N SER A 3 10.91 -38.69 -5.88
CA SER A 3 10.83 -37.33 -6.41
C SER A 3 10.74 -36.41 -5.19
N GLU A 4 11.84 -35.78 -4.81
CA GLU A 4 11.78 -34.70 -3.85
C GLU A 4 10.92 -33.58 -4.45
N PRO A 5 9.83 -33.14 -3.77
CA PRO A 5 9.09 -32.00 -4.25
C PRO A 5 10.04 -30.81 -4.14
N ILE A 6 10.43 -30.28 -5.30
CA ILE A 6 11.06 -28.98 -5.39
C ILE A 6 10.05 -28.02 -4.75
N SER A 7 10.32 -27.58 -3.53
CA SER A 7 9.56 -26.49 -2.93
C SER A 7 9.81 -25.27 -3.82
N GLU A 8 8.87 -24.98 -4.70
CA GLU A 8 8.84 -23.67 -5.35
C GLU A 8 8.96 -22.63 -4.23
N PRO A 9 9.91 -21.69 -4.32
CA PRO A 9 9.97 -20.61 -3.37
C PRO A 9 8.61 -19.93 -3.43
N ASP A 10 7.88 -19.97 -2.31
CA ASP A 10 6.57 -19.35 -2.17
C ASP A 10 6.71 -17.94 -2.74
N PRO A 11 6.00 -17.59 -3.84
CA PRO A 11 6.18 -16.29 -4.47
C PRO A 11 5.88 -15.28 -3.40
N THR A 12 6.91 -14.59 -2.88
CA THR A 12 6.82 -13.67 -1.74
C THR A 12 5.53 -12.88 -1.88
N GLY A 13 4.55 -13.23 -1.04
CA GLY A 13 3.18 -12.75 -1.19
C GLY A 13 3.16 -11.24 -1.24
N LEU A 14 2.17 -10.66 -1.93
CA LEU A 14 1.96 -9.23 -1.83
C LEU A 14 1.76 -8.87 -0.35
N VAL A 15 2.50 -7.90 0.15
CA VAL A 15 2.33 -7.40 1.52
C VAL A 15 1.72 -6.02 1.43
N ILE A 16 0.63 -5.78 2.15
CA ILE A 16 0.02 -4.47 2.30
C ILE A 16 0.43 -3.92 3.67
N TYR A 17 1.21 -2.86 3.65
CA TYR A 17 1.62 -2.13 4.85
C TYR A 17 0.57 -1.09 5.24
N VAL A 18 0.24 -1.05 6.52
CA VAL A 18 -0.61 -0.02 7.14
C VAL A 18 0.20 0.68 8.21
N GLY A 19 0.33 2.00 8.12
CA GLY A 19 1.14 2.75 9.07
C GLY A 19 0.91 4.25 8.95
N GLN A 20 1.38 5.02 9.93
CA GLN A 20 1.28 6.48 9.85
C GLN A 20 2.41 7.09 9.03
N ASP A 21 2.13 8.18 8.33
CA ASP A 21 3.17 9.08 7.82
C ASP A 21 3.69 10.01 8.92
N ARG A 22 4.75 10.78 8.63
CA ARG A 22 5.30 11.77 9.57
C ARG A 22 4.33 12.91 9.91
N ALA A 23 3.27 13.09 9.13
CA ALA A 23 2.22 14.08 9.38
C ALA A 23 1.05 13.50 10.18
N GLY A 24 1.11 12.23 10.60
CA GLY A 24 0.09 11.55 11.41
C GLY A 24 -1.08 10.94 10.62
N HIS A 25 -1.05 11.00 9.28
CA HIS A 25 -2.08 10.38 8.45
C HIS A 25 -1.79 8.89 8.29
N TRP A 26 -2.83 8.08 8.13
CA TRP A 26 -2.67 6.66 7.90
C TRP A 26 -2.49 6.38 6.42
N LEU A 27 -1.43 5.66 6.07
CA LEU A 27 -1.15 5.18 4.72
C LEU A 27 -1.41 3.68 4.63
N VAL A 28 -1.89 3.27 3.46
CA VAL A 28 -1.95 1.88 3.02
C VAL A 28 -1.13 1.78 1.74
N GLN A 29 -0.06 0.99 1.74
CA GLN A 29 0.85 0.84 0.61
C GLN A 29 1.16 -0.64 0.40
N ASP A 30 1.24 -1.10 -0.85
CA ASP A 30 1.70 -2.46 -1.13
C ASP A 30 3.23 -2.54 -1.27
N SER A 31 3.79 -3.74 -1.10
CA SER A 31 5.21 -4.01 -1.25
C SER A 31 5.75 -3.76 -2.66
N ARG A 32 4.86 -3.68 -3.67
CA ARG A 32 5.19 -3.41 -5.07
C ARG A 32 5.03 -1.95 -5.47
N ARG A 33 4.61 -1.06 -4.57
CA ARG A 33 4.37 0.38 -4.83
C ARG A 33 3.35 0.64 -5.95
N SER A 34 2.43 -0.29 -6.16
CA SER A 34 1.34 -0.21 -7.14
C SER A 34 0.03 0.30 -6.53
N LEU A 35 -0.09 0.25 -5.20
CA LEU A 35 -1.25 0.69 -4.45
C LEU A 35 -0.84 1.71 -3.39
N GLU A 36 -1.57 2.81 -3.33
CA GLU A 36 -1.47 3.79 -2.24
C GLU A 36 -2.84 4.39 -1.90
N GLY A 37 -3.16 4.41 -0.61
CA GLY A 37 -4.29 5.15 -0.05
C GLY A 37 -3.88 5.94 1.18
N ARG A 38 -4.46 7.14 1.35
CA ARG A 38 -4.28 8.00 2.54
C ARG A 38 -5.60 8.20 3.27
N PHE A 39 -5.58 7.98 4.57
CA PHE A 39 -6.75 7.92 5.42
C PHE A 39 -6.58 8.79 6.66
N ILE A 40 -7.70 9.33 7.14
CA ILE A 40 -7.73 10.16 8.35
C ILE A 40 -7.69 9.34 9.64
N SER A 41 -7.87 8.02 9.58
CA SER A 41 -7.92 7.15 10.77
C SER A 41 -7.45 5.74 10.48
N TYR A 42 -6.95 5.08 11.54
CA TYR A 42 -6.53 3.68 11.52
C TYR A 42 -7.65 2.76 11.03
N GLY A 43 -8.87 2.93 11.56
CA GLY A 43 -10.00 2.06 11.22
C GLY A 43 -10.39 2.14 9.75
N ALA A 44 -10.29 3.32 9.13
CA ALA A 44 -10.53 3.47 7.70
C ALA A 44 -9.43 2.81 6.87
N ALA A 45 -8.15 3.03 7.25
CA ALA A 45 -7.01 2.42 6.59
C ALA A 45 -7.03 0.88 6.68
N MET A 46 -7.32 0.34 7.87
CA MET A 46 -7.36 -1.11 8.09
C MET A 46 -8.51 -1.78 7.33
N ARG A 47 -9.70 -1.16 7.30
CA ARG A 47 -10.82 -1.66 6.49
C ARG A 47 -10.49 -1.72 5.01
N TYR A 48 -9.83 -0.67 4.51
CA TYR A 48 -9.38 -0.64 3.13
C TYR A 48 -8.34 -1.75 2.86
N ALA A 49 -7.30 -1.85 3.71
CA ALA A 49 -6.27 -2.88 3.58
C ALA A 49 -6.84 -4.31 3.61
N GLN A 50 -7.84 -4.57 4.46
CA GLN A 50 -8.52 -5.86 4.51
C GLN A 50 -9.28 -6.18 3.21
N ALA A 51 -9.97 -5.20 2.62
CA ALA A 51 -10.65 -5.39 1.35
C ALA A 51 -9.65 -5.69 0.21
N GLU A 52 -8.54 -4.94 0.14
CA GLU A 52 -7.50 -5.14 -0.88
C GLU A 52 -6.75 -6.47 -0.67
N ARG A 53 -6.57 -6.89 0.58
CA ARG A 53 -6.00 -8.20 0.93
C ARG A 53 -6.78 -9.34 0.29
N ASP A 54 -8.10 -9.30 0.37
CA ASP A 54 -8.99 -10.33 -0.16
C ASP A 54 -8.94 -10.37 -1.70
N ILE A 55 -8.78 -9.21 -2.34
CA ILE A 55 -8.68 -9.08 -3.81
C ILE A 55 -7.33 -9.58 -4.34
N TYR A 56 -6.23 -9.17 -3.70
CA TYR A 56 -4.87 -9.45 -4.18
C TYR A 56 -4.23 -10.69 -3.54
N HIS A 57 -4.97 -11.41 -2.69
CA HIS A 57 -4.45 -12.52 -1.89
C HIS A 57 -3.17 -12.14 -1.13
N ALA A 58 -3.18 -10.95 -0.53
CA ALA A 58 -2.05 -10.36 0.17
C ALA A 58 -2.00 -10.77 1.66
N SER A 59 -0.90 -10.45 2.32
CA SER A 59 -0.86 -10.27 3.78
C SER A 59 -1.01 -8.79 4.15
N VAL A 60 -1.39 -8.51 5.39
CA VAL A 60 -1.45 -7.14 5.92
C VAL A 60 -0.50 -7.04 7.11
N GLU A 61 0.36 -6.03 7.10
CA GLU A 61 1.34 -5.78 8.15
C GLU A 61 1.22 -4.34 8.67
N ILE A 62 1.35 -4.16 9.99
CA ILE A 62 1.46 -2.83 10.59
C ILE A 62 2.92 -2.40 10.53
N ALA A 63 3.20 -1.24 9.96
CA ALA A 63 4.55 -0.71 9.89
C ALA A 63 5.00 -0.15 11.25
N ASP A 64 6.15 -0.62 11.74
CA ASP A 64 6.78 -0.12 12.97
C ASP A 64 7.40 1.28 12.79
N LEU A 65 7.71 1.65 11.55
CA LEU A 65 8.29 2.94 11.20
C LEU A 65 7.32 3.76 10.34
N PRO A 66 7.38 5.11 10.40
CA PRO A 66 6.52 5.94 9.58
C PRO A 66 6.67 5.65 8.09
N LEU A 67 5.54 5.45 7.40
CA LEU A 67 5.49 5.25 5.97
C LEU A 67 5.73 6.57 5.23
N THR A 68 6.38 6.50 4.07
CA THR A 68 6.62 7.66 3.21
C THR A 68 5.66 7.62 2.04
N PRO A 69 4.81 8.65 1.84
CA PRO A 69 3.94 8.74 0.67
C PRO A 69 4.69 8.53 -0.64
N LEU A 70 4.13 7.73 -1.56
CA LEU A 70 4.63 7.58 -2.93
C LEU A 70 4.19 8.77 -3.79
N VAL A 71 2.98 9.28 -3.57
CA VAL A 71 2.49 10.52 -4.18
C VAL A 71 2.48 11.68 -3.18
N SER A 72 2.72 12.89 -3.68
CA SER A 72 2.57 14.09 -2.86
C SER A 72 1.10 14.35 -2.57
N PHE A 73 0.77 14.57 -1.30
CA PHE A 73 -0.55 15.02 -0.87
C PHE A 73 -0.54 16.48 -0.38
N ALA A 74 0.51 17.23 -0.68
CA ALA A 74 0.52 18.66 -0.43
C ALA A 74 -0.55 19.35 -1.29
N PRO A 75 -1.13 20.48 -0.83
CA PRO A 75 -1.97 21.31 -1.67
C PRO A 75 -1.22 21.66 -2.97
N VAL A 76 -1.92 21.52 -4.10
CA VAL A 76 -1.41 21.88 -5.41
C VAL A 76 -1.00 23.36 -5.40
N GLY A 77 0.23 23.65 -5.81
CA GLY A 77 0.75 25.02 -5.86
C GLY A 77 -0.05 25.89 -6.84
N ARG A 78 -0.03 27.22 -6.68
CA ARG A 78 -0.76 28.14 -7.59
C ARG A 78 -0.44 27.94 -9.07
N ASP A 79 0.76 27.46 -9.38
CA ASP A 79 1.27 27.28 -10.75
C ASP A 79 1.23 25.83 -11.23
N GLU A 80 0.82 24.88 -10.38
CA GLU A 80 0.63 23.49 -10.79
C GLU A 80 -0.72 23.35 -11.48
N ARG A 81 -0.68 23.01 -12.78
CA ARG A 81 -1.87 22.75 -13.57
C ARG A 81 -2.12 21.25 -13.61
N ALA A 82 -3.38 20.84 -13.46
CA ALA A 82 -3.79 19.47 -13.73
C ALA A 82 -3.35 19.08 -15.14
N LEU A 83 -2.72 17.92 -15.29
CA LEU A 83 -2.41 17.38 -16.60
C LEU A 83 -3.71 17.24 -17.41
N PRO A 84 -3.70 17.56 -18.71
CA PRO A 84 -4.87 17.35 -19.55
C PRO A 84 -5.30 15.88 -19.47
N ARG A 85 -6.60 15.65 -19.34
CA ARG A 85 -7.18 14.30 -19.25
C ARG A 85 -6.76 13.52 -20.50
N ALA A 86 -6.20 12.32 -20.30
CA ALA A 86 -5.93 11.41 -21.41
C ALA A 86 -7.25 11.10 -22.13
N ALA A 87 -7.24 11.23 -23.47
CA ALA A 87 -8.38 11.04 -24.36
C ALA A 87 -8.62 9.56 -24.66
#